data_AF-A0A813LC45-F1
#
_entry.id   AF-A0A813LC45-F1
#
_cell.length_a   1.000
_cell.length_b   1.000
_cell.length_c   1.000
_cell.angle_alpha   90.00
_cell.angle_beta   90.00
_cell.angle_gamma   90.00
#
_symmetry.space_group_name_H-M   'P 1'
#
loop_
_entity.id
_entity.type
_entity.pdbx_description
1 polymer ?
#
loop_
_entity_poly.entity_id
_entity_poly.type
_entity_poly.pdbx_seq_one_letter_code
_entity_poly.pdbx_strand_id
1 'polypeptide(L)'
;MHLPPSWMEQRSLRLFLCFLCACVLPFASPQEGGNPFCFAYPNDFEDISYEKCCHDHISPENDCFSRVGGWYTKEFCCSAAVFDGTCVDHFSSLIEVFDYGHLNPLMSMLHACCMFPPTDGKHHECWETFEHFSHCCYGTLRAKLDAPLEEDPPWLAAEVSRALAPLGQQRWGPRDLEEFQRNPIEIYDASVPCRLRIRQGSPIKMCNLTEFCVIHGRPDLDGYDCSYVKAVWRALNILHAVRPLPDMDLMVSPTNRDRWQTSVPVFTRHRARKQGLLYVLLPMEWQLAPEQHLRLFVGVHLKGLWHPWEERAPSLVFRGKNSNVPLPCSITQAALGIVPWSSCMNYTVEPHWTWENWLNTPRGRLVFLSMFLEGLDAKWTGVQPETDPSLASWWESHNLTGEYVSQDAQHRWRYTINVDGTGNGDRIYWQLATGSVVLTHDSPMESWLLNFEEGQESTLKPFEHYVPVRFDMSDLPAKLEWLRNNDEEAQRIMMAGRHFAHSYLGHDGILLYLDRLLRRYARDHLEQPWPDEAGDDEAGG
;
A
#
# COMPACT_ATOMS: atom_id res chain seq x y z
N MET A 1 -31.83 -21.98 -5.71
CA MET A 1 -31.85 -20.56 -6.11
C MET A 1 -32.24 -19.73 -4.89
N HIS A 2 -31.25 -19.32 -4.10
CA HIS A 2 -31.43 -18.26 -3.12
C HIS A 2 -30.78 -17.01 -3.71
N LEU A 3 -31.59 -16.00 -4.01
CA LEU A 3 -31.11 -14.68 -4.41
C LEU A 3 -30.40 -14.03 -3.20
N PRO A 4 -29.35 -13.22 -3.41
CA PRO A 4 -28.71 -12.50 -2.32
C PRO A 4 -29.69 -11.47 -1.73
N PRO A 5 -29.58 -11.15 -0.43
CA PRO A 5 -30.46 -10.17 0.20
C PRO A 5 -30.28 -8.79 -0.46
N SER A 6 -31.39 -8.07 -0.60
CA SER A 6 -31.39 -6.70 -1.13
C SER A 6 -30.60 -5.75 -0.22
N TRP A 7 -30.17 -4.60 -0.76
CA TRP A 7 -29.44 -3.57 -0.01
C TRP A 7 -30.15 -3.12 1.29
N MET A 8 -31.48 -3.21 1.34
CA MET A 8 -32.26 -2.95 2.56
C MET A 8 -32.11 -4.05 3.62
N GLU A 9 -32.05 -5.32 3.23
CA GLU A 9 -31.85 -6.44 4.16
C GLU A 9 -30.45 -6.42 4.79
N GLN A 10 -29.42 -6.01 4.04
CA GLN A 10 -28.08 -5.78 4.59
C GLN A 10 -28.05 -4.64 5.61
N ARG A 11 -28.88 -3.61 5.44
CA ARG A 11 -28.99 -2.48 6.36
C ARG A 11 -29.69 -2.87 7.67
N SER A 12 -30.70 -3.73 7.57
CA SER A 12 -31.38 -4.32 8.73
C SER A 12 -30.47 -5.28 9.49
N LEU A 13 -29.65 -6.08 8.81
CA LEU A 13 -28.64 -6.93 9.42
C LEU A 13 -27.56 -6.10 10.17
N ARG A 14 -27.11 -4.99 9.58
CA ARG A 14 -26.18 -4.03 10.23
C ARG A 14 -26.74 -3.44 11.52
N LEU A 15 -28.02 -3.09 11.53
CA LEU A 15 -28.69 -2.56 12.73
C LEU A 15 -28.90 -3.64 13.80
N PHE A 16 -29.16 -4.89 13.38
CA PHE A 16 -29.36 -6.02 14.28
C PHE A 16 -28.06 -6.49 14.95
N LEU A 17 -26.95 -6.56 14.20
CA LEU A 17 -25.60 -6.87 14.71
C LEU A 17 -25.10 -5.80 15.69
N CYS A 18 -25.36 -4.51 15.43
CA CYS A 18 -25.07 -3.42 16.37
C CYS A 18 -25.88 -3.54 17.67
N PHE A 19 -27.13 -4.02 17.60
CA PHE A 19 -28.00 -4.21 18.77
C PHE A 19 -27.57 -5.38 19.65
N LEU A 20 -27.03 -6.46 19.07
CA LEU A 20 -26.55 -7.63 19.81
C LEU A 20 -25.21 -7.38 20.52
N CYS A 21 -24.26 -6.69 19.87
CA CYS A 21 -23.01 -6.26 20.52
C CYS A 21 -23.27 -5.39 21.77
N ALA A 22 -24.28 -4.51 21.71
CA ALA A 22 -24.64 -3.57 22.78
C ALA A 22 -25.07 -4.23 24.10
N CYS A 23 -25.72 -5.40 24.04
CA CYS A 23 -26.35 -6.02 25.19
C CYS A 23 -25.47 -7.08 25.88
N VAL A 24 -24.40 -7.56 25.23
CA VAL A 24 -23.63 -8.74 25.67
C VAL A 24 -22.23 -8.38 26.20
N LEU A 25 -21.63 -7.27 25.75
CA LEU A 25 -20.25 -6.91 26.08
C LEU A 25 -19.94 -6.59 27.56
N PRO A 26 -20.84 -6.03 28.39
CA PRO A 26 -20.55 -5.90 29.81
C PRO A 26 -20.48 -7.24 30.56
N PHE A 27 -20.86 -8.35 29.91
CA PHE A 27 -20.98 -9.69 30.52
C PHE A 27 -20.17 -10.78 29.80
N ALA A 28 -19.49 -10.47 28.70
CA ALA A 28 -18.61 -11.43 28.05
C ALA A 28 -17.33 -11.58 28.88
N SER A 29 -17.21 -12.68 29.63
CA SER A 29 -15.91 -13.13 30.12
C SER A 29 -14.96 -13.22 28.93
N PRO A 30 -13.71 -12.73 29.02
CA PRO A 30 -12.76 -12.86 27.93
C PRO A 30 -12.67 -14.33 27.56
N GLN A 31 -13.25 -14.71 26.42
CA GLN A 31 -13.01 -16.04 25.87
C GLN A 31 -11.51 -16.08 25.56
N GLU A 32 -10.85 -17.12 26.05
CA GLU A 32 -9.40 -17.25 26.05
C GLU A 32 -8.83 -17.03 24.64
N GLY A 33 -8.16 -15.88 24.45
CA GLY A 33 -7.20 -15.64 23.37
C GLY A 33 -7.51 -14.53 22.36
N GLY A 34 -8.78 -14.16 22.12
CA GLY A 34 -9.15 -13.32 20.96
C GLY A 34 -9.93 -12.04 21.27
N ASN A 35 -10.14 -11.22 20.25
CA ASN A 35 -10.98 -10.03 20.33
C ASN A 35 -12.45 -10.46 20.47
N PRO A 36 -13.13 -10.08 21.57
CA PRO A 36 -14.51 -10.50 21.82
C PRO A 36 -15.48 -10.00 20.75
N PHE A 37 -15.17 -8.94 20.00
CA PHE A 37 -16.02 -8.51 18.88
C PHE A 37 -16.11 -9.54 17.75
N CYS A 38 -15.11 -10.42 17.62
CA CYS A 38 -15.06 -11.44 16.59
C CYS A 38 -15.59 -12.79 17.02
N PHE A 39 -15.64 -13.08 18.32
CA PHE A 39 -15.95 -14.41 18.84
C PHE A 39 -17.08 -14.42 19.89
N ALA A 40 -17.54 -13.25 20.36
CA ALA A 40 -18.70 -13.17 21.25
C ALA A 40 -20.03 -13.32 20.48
N TYR A 41 -20.92 -14.08 21.10
CA TYR A 41 -22.21 -14.52 20.57
C TYR A 41 -23.24 -13.38 20.41
N PRO A 42 -24.20 -13.48 19.45
CA PRO A 42 -24.30 -14.42 18.35
C PRO A 42 -23.62 -13.81 17.11
N ASN A 43 -22.54 -14.43 16.67
CA ASN A 43 -22.17 -14.33 15.28
C ASN A 43 -23.08 -15.29 14.53
N ASP A 44 -23.81 -14.84 13.52
CA ASP A 44 -24.62 -15.70 12.62
C ASP A 44 -23.78 -16.78 11.87
N PHE A 45 -22.48 -16.82 12.15
CA PHE A 45 -21.50 -17.77 11.63
C PHE A 45 -21.22 -18.81 12.74
N GLU A 46 -22.07 -19.84 12.84
CA GLU A 46 -22.06 -20.90 13.90
C GLU A 46 -20.73 -21.69 14.04
N ASP A 47 -19.70 -21.36 13.27
CA ASP A 47 -18.56 -22.24 13.00
C ASP A 47 -17.19 -21.55 13.14
N ILE A 48 -17.13 -20.41 13.84
CA ILE A 48 -15.93 -19.57 14.01
C ILE A 48 -15.59 -19.43 15.48
N SER A 49 -14.42 -19.95 15.87
CA SER A 49 -13.88 -19.83 17.23
C SER A 49 -12.43 -19.32 17.17
N TYR A 50 -11.95 -18.74 18.26
CA TYR A 50 -10.55 -18.33 18.38
C TYR A 50 -9.60 -19.50 18.07
N GLU A 51 -9.85 -20.67 18.67
CA GLU A 51 -9.05 -21.88 18.48
C GLU A 51 -8.99 -22.31 17.00
N LYS A 52 -10.12 -22.30 16.28
CA LYS A 52 -10.17 -22.70 14.87
C LYS A 52 -9.49 -21.71 13.92
N CYS A 53 -9.48 -20.43 14.28
CA CYS A 53 -9.16 -19.35 13.35
C CYS A 53 -7.83 -18.65 13.62
N CYS A 54 -7.28 -18.82 14.83
CA CYS A 54 -6.11 -18.07 15.30
C CYS A 54 -4.91 -18.95 15.65
N HIS A 55 -5.09 -20.25 15.93
CA HIS A 55 -3.99 -21.13 16.33
C HIS A 55 -3.10 -21.62 15.16
N ASP A 56 -3.62 -21.71 13.93
CA ASP A 56 -2.89 -22.31 12.79
C ASP A 56 -2.48 -21.30 11.69
N HIS A 57 -1.52 -21.72 10.86
CA HIS A 57 -1.27 -21.12 9.55
C HIS A 57 -2.55 -21.20 8.70
N ILE A 58 -2.92 -20.08 8.04
CA ILE A 58 -4.13 -20.07 7.20
C ILE A 58 -3.92 -21.07 6.07
N SER A 59 -4.75 -22.10 6.04
CA SER A 59 -4.88 -23.03 4.92
C SER A 59 -6.21 -22.76 4.20
N PRO A 60 -6.40 -23.28 2.98
CA PRO A 60 -7.68 -23.18 2.28
C PRO A 60 -8.86 -23.73 3.10
N GLU A 61 -8.57 -24.65 4.02
CA GLU A 61 -9.57 -25.29 4.88
C GLU A 61 -9.85 -24.49 6.17
N ASN A 62 -8.87 -23.70 6.64
CA ASN A 62 -8.91 -22.93 7.90
C ASN A 62 -9.02 -21.41 7.72
N ASP A 63 -9.35 -20.92 6.53
CA ASP A 63 -9.49 -19.48 6.28
C ASP A 63 -10.83 -18.93 6.80
N CYS A 64 -10.93 -18.77 8.13
CA CYS A 64 -12.14 -18.32 8.80
C CYS A 64 -12.58 -16.90 8.42
N PHE A 65 -11.62 -15.98 8.30
CA PHE A 65 -11.90 -14.57 8.04
C PHE A 65 -12.42 -14.37 6.61
N SER A 66 -12.01 -15.26 5.72
CA SER A 66 -12.58 -15.41 4.39
C SER A 66 -14.05 -15.88 4.41
N ARG A 67 -14.44 -16.77 5.33
CA ARG A 67 -15.83 -17.26 5.45
C ARG A 67 -16.82 -16.23 5.98
N VAL A 68 -16.37 -15.27 6.80
CA VAL A 68 -17.21 -14.13 7.23
C VAL A 68 -17.24 -13.00 6.22
N GLY A 69 -16.65 -13.18 5.04
CA GLY A 69 -16.59 -12.14 4.02
C GLY A 69 -15.64 -10.99 4.39
N GLY A 70 -14.56 -11.28 5.13
CA GLY A 70 -13.47 -10.36 5.48
C GLY A 70 -13.85 -9.12 6.28
N TRP A 71 -15.00 -9.13 6.95
CA TRP A 71 -15.47 -8.03 7.81
C TRP A 71 -14.50 -7.73 8.96
N TYR A 72 -13.71 -8.73 9.33
CA TYR A 72 -12.66 -8.62 10.32
C TYR A 72 -11.36 -9.19 9.75
N THR A 73 -10.24 -8.56 10.06
CA THR A 73 -8.91 -9.11 9.72
C THR A 73 -8.49 -10.16 10.76
N LYS A 74 -7.61 -11.08 10.36
CA LYS A 74 -6.99 -12.02 11.31
C LYS A 74 -6.33 -11.27 12.46
N GLU A 75 -5.63 -10.17 12.16
CA GLU A 75 -4.95 -9.33 13.14
C GLU A 75 -5.93 -8.73 14.16
N PHE A 76 -7.09 -8.24 13.71
CA PHE A 76 -8.10 -7.65 14.60
C PHE A 76 -8.74 -8.71 15.49
N CYS A 77 -9.06 -9.88 14.95
CA CYS A 77 -9.74 -10.93 15.71
C CYS A 77 -8.82 -11.74 16.60
N CYS A 78 -7.65 -12.12 16.11
CA CYS A 78 -6.75 -13.02 16.83
C CYS A 78 -5.87 -12.33 17.86
N SER A 79 -5.97 -11.01 17.97
CA SER A 79 -5.28 -10.25 19.02
C SER A 79 -6.22 -10.06 20.21
N ALA A 80 -5.67 -10.14 21.43
CA ALA A 80 -6.42 -9.75 22.62
C ALA A 80 -6.83 -8.28 22.50
N ALA A 81 -8.09 -7.98 22.83
CA ALA A 81 -8.55 -6.59 22.81
C ALA A 81 -7.82 -5.80 23.91
N VAL A 82 -7.00 -4.83 23.51
CA VAL A 82 -6.36 -3.88 24.43
C VAL A 82 -7.35 -2.74 24.66
N PHE A 83 -8.24 -2.91 25.63
CA PHE A 83 -9.09 -1.81 26.11
C PHE A 83 -8.28 -1.01 27.14
N ASP A 84 -7.83 0.18 26.78
CA ASP A 84 -7.49 1.17 27.79
C ASP A 84 -8.77 1.92 28.21
N GLY A 85 -8.88 2.27 29.50
CA GLY A 85 -10.06 2.98 30.02
C GLY A 85 -10.30 4.33 29.32
N THR A 86 -9.26 4.93 28.74
CA THR A 86 -9.32 6.18 27.99
C THR A 86 -10.21 6.12 26.77
N CYS A 87 -10.27 4.98 26.07
CA CYS A 87 -11.18 4.81 24.95
C CYS A 87 -12.66 4.81 25.40
N VAL A 88 -12.97 4.08 26.47
CA VAL A 88 -14.33 3.97 27.01
C VAL A 88 -14.80 5.30 27.59
N ASP A 89 -13.96 6.00 28.34
CA ASP A 89 -14.30 7.28 28.96
C ASP A 89 -14.55 8.39 27.92
N HIS A 90 -13.72 8.44 26.86
CA HIS A 90 -13.87 9.43 25.79
C HIS A 90 -15.14 9.19 24.97
N PHE A 91 -15.40 7.95 24.54
CA PHE A 91 -16.63 7.67 23.79
C PHE A 91 -17.89 7.81 24.66
N SER A 92 -17.80 7.53 25.97
CA SER A 92 -18.90 7.80 26.91
C SER A 92 -19.21 9.30 27.00
N SER A 93 -18.20 10.17 26.93
CA SER A 93 -18.39 11.63 26.89
C SER A 93 -19.01 12.15 25.58
N LEU A 94 -18.77 11.47 24.45
CA LEU A 94 -19.39 11.80 23.16
C LEU A 94 -20.87 11.40 23.09
N ILE A 95 -21.29 10.37 23.84
CA ILE A 95 -22.70 9.95 23.93
C ILE A 95 -23.58 11.03 24.56
N GLU A 96 -23.08 11.76 25.57
CA GLU A 96 -23.85 12.83 26.20
C GLU A 96 -24.22 13.98 25.24
N VAL A 97 -23.53 14.09 24.10
CA VAL A 97 -23.76 15.13 23.08
C VAL A 97 -24.81 14.71 22.04
N PHE A 98 -25.04 13.40 21.83
CA PHE A 98 -25.98 12.89 20.83
C PHE A 98 -27.24 12.31 21.47
N ASP A 99 -28.15 13.20 21.88
CA ASP A 99 -29.47 12.83 22.42
C ASP A 99 -30.45 12.41 21.30
N TYR A 100 -30.23 11.22 20.72
CA TYR A 100 -31.22 10.54 19.89
C TYR A 100 -31.51 9.17 20.48
N GLY A 101 -32.68 9.08 21.13
CA GLY A 101 -33.15 7.96 21.93
C GLY A 101 -33.45 6.64 21.21
N HIS A 102 -32.79 6.27 20.11
CA HIS A 102 -32.79 4.89 19.59
C HIS A 102 -31.50 4.62 18.78
N LEU A 103 -30.77 3.57 19.20
CA LEU A 103 -29.55 2.97 18.62
C LEU A 103 -28.20 3.50 19.14
N ASN A 104 -27.45 2.55 19.71
CA ASN A 104 -26.19 2.66 20.43
C ASN A 104 -25.07 3.34 19.57
N PRO A 105 -24.67 4.59 19.90
CA PRO A 105 -23.70 5.37 19.11
C PRO A 105 -22.27 4.81 19.19
N LEU A 106 -21.88 4.21 20.32
CA LEU A 106 -20.49 3.82 20.61
C LEU A 106 -19.99 2.73 19.64
N MET A 107 -20.79 1.69 19.45
CA MET A 107 -20.49 0.56 18.57
C MET A 107 -20.62 0.92 17.10
N SER A 108 -21.56 1.80 16.78
CA SER A 108 -21.74 2.29 15.42
C SER A 108 -20.63 3.27 15.03
N MET A 109 -20.06 4.05 15.95
CA MET A 109 -18.92 4.95 15.72
C MET A 109 -17.58 4.20 15.67
N LEU A 110 -17.33 3.23 16.56
CA LEU A 110 -16.15 2.35 16.46
C LEU A 110 -16.14 1.55 15.15
N HIS A 111 -17.27 0.96 14.77
CA HIS A 111 -17.38 0.30 13.46
C HIS A 111 -17.34 1.30 12.30
N ALA A 112 -18.08 2.42 12.35
CA ALA A 112 -18.13 3.37 11.23
C ALA A 112 -16.80 4.09 11.02
N CYS A 113 -16.11 4.50 12.09
CA CYS A 113 -14.90 5.29 11.96
C CYS A 113 -13.65 4.41 11.86
N CYS A 114 -13.51 3.32 12.62
CA CYS A 114 -12.32 2.45 12.49
C CYS A 114 -12.41 1.47 11.29
N MET A 115 -13.61 1.07 10.85
CA MET A 115 -13.79 0.02 9.83
C MET A 115 -14.47 0.46 8.52
N PHE A 116 -15.22 1.56 8.48
CA PHE A 116 -16.01 1.97 7.30
C PHE A 116 -15.73 3.40 6.83
N PRO A 117 -14.75 3.64 5.94
CA PRO A 117 -14.69 4.93 5.27
C PRO A 117 -15.99 5.17 4.47
N PRO A 118 -16.40 6.45 4.27
CA PRO A 118 -17.49 6.76 3.37
C PRO A 118 -17.21 6.14 1.99
N THR A 119 -18.24 5.56 1.37
CA THR A 119 -18.12 4.73 0.15
C THR A 119 -17.57 5.46 -1.07
N ASP A 120 -17.51 6.79 -1.03
CA ASP A 120 -16.92 7.61 -2.08
C ASP A 120 -15.40 7.79 -1.96
N GLY A 121 -14.77 7.21 -0.92
CA GLY A 121 -13.34 7.30 -0.69
C GLY A 121 -12.88 8.71 -0.32
N LYS A 122 -13.80 9.59 0.12
CA LYS A 122 -13.44 10.91 0.61
C LYS A 122 -12.95 10.86 2.05
N HIS A 123 -12.10 11.82 2.35
CA HIS A 123 -11.62 12.13 3.69
C HIS A 123 -12.79 12.33 4.66
N HIS A 124 -12.71 11.73 5.85
CA HIS A 124 -13.70 11.89 6.92
C HIS A 124 -13.04 12.62 8.10
N GLU A 125 -13.72 13.61 8.68
CA GLU A 125 -13.16 14.52 9.70
C GLU A 125 -12.61 13.81 10.94
N CYS A 126 -13.12 12.60 11.25
CA CYS A 126 -12.63 11.75 12.34
C CYS A 126 -11.17 11.30 12.19
N TRP A 127 -10.58 11.35 10.99
CA TRP A 127 -9.17 11.00 10.75
C TRP A 127 -8.21 12.19 10.89
N GLU A 128 -8.75 13.41 10.95
CA GLU A 128 -8.00 14.65 11.15
C GLU A 128 -7.99 15.12 12.61
N THR A 129 -8.85 14.53 13.44
CA THR A 129 -9.07 14.98 14.81
C THR A 129 -8.95 13.82 15.81
N PHE A 130 -8.12 14.05 16.83
CA PHE A 130 -7.96 13.29 18.09
C PHE A 130 -6.96 12.12 18.10
N GLU A 131 -5.86 12.28 18.86
CA GLU A 131 -4.96 11.22 19.33
C GLU A 131 -5.74 10.01 19.90
N HIS A 132 -6.87 10.28 20.54
CA HIS A 132 -7.74 9.29 21.18
C HIS A 132 -8.36 8.32 20.18
N PHE A 133 -8.64 8.78 18.95
CA PHE A 133 -9.15 7.93 17.87
C PHE A 133 -8.10 6.91 17.42
N SER A 134 -6.85 7.35 17.31
CA SER A 134 -5.73 6.44 16.98
C SER A 134 -5.51 5.39 18.08
N HIS A 135 -5.62 5.76 19.35
CA HIS A 135 -5.54 4.79 20.45
C HIS A 135 -6.64 3.71 20.38
N CYS A 136 -7.87 4.10 20.00
CA CYS A 136 -9.00 3.19 19.92
C CYS A 136 -9.01 2.29 18.68
N CYS A 137 -8.58 2.79 17.51
CA CYS A 137 -8.64 2.05 16.26
C CYS A 137 -7.42 1.14 15.99
N TYR A 138 -6.32 1.34 16.72
CA TYR A 138 -5.04 0.66 16.49
C TYR A 138 -4.57 -0.18 17.69
N GLY A 139 -5.50 -0.84 18.39
CA GLY A 139 -5.18 -1.68 19.55
C GLY A 139 -4.20 -2.82 19.23
N THR A 140 -4.36 -3.48 18.08
CA THR A 140 -3.45 -4.54 17.63
C THR A 140 -2.06 -3.99 17.29
N LEU A 141 -2.00 -2.89 16.53
CA LEU A 141 -0.73 -2.18 16.29
C LEU A 141 -0.05 -1.81 17.61
N ARG A 142 -0.76 -1.26 18.59
CA ARG A 142 -0.20 -0.93 19.91
C ARG A 142 0.42 -2.14 20.59
N ALA A 143 -0.31 -3.26 20.65
CA ALA A 143 0.20 -4.50 21.23
C ALA A 143 1.49 -4.96 20.53
N LYS A 144 1.53 -4.93 19.20
CA LYS A 144 2.74 -5.26 18.41
C LYS A 144 3.88 -4.28 18.63
N LEU A 145 3.58 -3.00 18.83
CA LEU A 145 4.59 -1.99 19.13
C LEU A 145 5.20 -2.22 20.52
N ASP A 146 4.40 -2.60 21.51
CA ASP A 146 4.86 -2.86 22.89
C ASP A 146 5.55 -4.23 23.05
N ALA A 147 5.28 -5.19 22.16
CA ALA A 147 5.91 -6.50 22.14
C ALA A 147 7.45 -6.41 21.90
N PRO A 148 8.22 -7.37 22.41
CA PRO A 148 9.64 -7.53 22.08
C PRO A 148 9.87 -7.66 20.57
N LEU A 149 11.01 -7.16 20.09
CA LEU A 149 11.36 -7.21 18.65
C LEU A 149 11.51 -8.65 18.13
N GLU A 150 11.77 -9.61 19.01
CA GLU A 150 11.84 -11.04 18.68
C GLU A 150 10.50 -11.63 18.24
N GLU A 151 9.39 -10.97 18.57
CA GLU A 151 8.03 -11.35 18.14
C GLU A 151 7.65 -10.75 16.78
N ASP A 152 8.45 -9.83 16.23
CA ASP A 152 8.23 -9.28 14.90
C ASP A 152 8.35 -10.40 13.83
N PRO A 153 7.54 -10.36 12.76
CA PRO A 153 7.60 -11.39 11.74
C PRO A 153 8.96 -11.37 11.02
N PRO A 154 9.53 -12.53 10.63
CA PRO A 154 10.91 -12.60 10.11
C PRO A 154 11.19 -11.70 8.90
N TRP A 155 10.18 -11.49 8.04
CA TRP A 155 10.32 -10.61 6.88
C TRP A 155 10.59 -9.15 7.28
N LEU A 156 10.04 -8.69 8.41
CA LEU A 156 10.08 -7.28 8.80
C LEU A 156 11.52 -6.80 9.03
N ALA A 157 12.30 -7.55 9.79
CA ALA A 157 13.70 -7.20 10.06
C ALA A 157 14.55 -7.20 8.77
N ALA A 158 14.27 -8.13 7.85
CA ALA A 158 14.95 -8.21 6.55
C ALA A 158 14.63 -7.00 5.67
N GLU A 159 13.36 -6.61 5.57
CA GLU A 159 12.93 -5.46 4.78
C GLU A 159 13.43 -4.14 5.35
N VAL A 160 13.36 -3.95 6.68
CA VAL A 160 13.93 -2.76 7.33
C VAL A 160 15.43 -2.67 7.07
N SER A 161 16.15 -3.80 7.12
CA SER A 161 17.58 -3.84 6.79
C SER A 161 17.84 -3.46 5.35
N ARG A 162 17.02 -3.95 4.41
CA ARG A 162 17.18 -3.65 2.98
C ARG A 162 16.85 -2.19 2.64
N ALA A 163 15.83 -1.62 3.27
CA ALA A 163 15.45 -0.23 3.08
C ALA A 163 16.56 0.73 3.54
N LEU A 164 17.26 0.40 4.64
CA LEU A 164 18.35 1.21 5.20
C LEU A 164 19.73 0.86 4.63
N ALA A 165 19.89 -0.28 3.97
CA ALA A 165 21.17 -0.73 3.40
C ALA A 165 21.91 0.34 2.56
N PRO A 166 21.26 1.17 1.72
CA PRO A 166 21.97 2.18 0.94
C PRO A 166 22.66 3.26 1.79
N LEU A 167 22.21 3.45 3.04
CA LEU A 167 22.79 4.45 3.95
C LEU A 167 24.14 3.99 4.53
N GLY A 168 24.48 2.70 4.41
CA GLY A 168 25.73 2.14 4.92
C GLY A 168 25.89 2.34 6.43
N GLN A 169 26.99 2.96 6.85
CA GLN A 169 27.23 3.34 8.25
C GLN A 169 27.22 4.87 8.46
N GLN A 170 26.71 5.60 7.47
CA GLN A 170 26.70 7.06 7.52
C GLN A 170 25.65 7.55 8.53
N ARG A 171 25.96 8.68 9.15
CA ARG A 171 25.07 9.41 10.05
C ARG A 171 24.93 10.85 9.57
N TRP A 172 23.76 11.41 9.77
CA TRP A 172 23.45 12.79 9.41
C TRP A 172 22.98 13.56 10.63
N GLY A 173 23.38 14.81 10.72
CA GLY A 173 22.93 15.78 11.72
C GLY A 173 21.98 16.81 11.12
N PRO A 174 21.38 17.68 11.96
CA PRO A 174 20.48 18.73 11.49
C PRO A 174 21.09 19.67 10.45
N ARG A 175 22.41 19.93 10.53
CA ARG A 175 23.14 20.79 9.59
C ARG A 175 23.16 20.21 8.17
N ASP A 176 23.36 18.90 8.02
CA ASP A 176 23.35 18.25 6.71
C ASP A 176 21.98 18.40 6.03
N LEU A 177 20.91 18.24 6.82
CA LEU A 177 19.53 18.38 6.37
C LEU A 177 19.21 19.84 6.00
N GLU A 178 19.68 20.81 6.79
CA GLU A 178 19.52 22.23 6.49
C GLU A 178 20.30 22.65 5.24
N GLU A 179 21.52 22.18 5.07
CA GLU A 179 22.33 22.45 3.88
C GLU A 179 21.67 21.87 2.63
N PHE A 180 21.16 20.64 2.71
CA PHE A 180 20.41 20.01 1.63
C PHE A 180 19.15 20.80 1.24
N GLN A 181 18.45 21.40 2.21
CA GLN A 181 17.27 22.23 1.92
C GLN A 181 17.62 23.61 1.35
N ARG A 182 18.74 24.21 1.76
CA ARG A 182 19.19 25.53 1.26
C ARG A 182 19.76 25.44 -0.13
N ASN A 183 20.51 24.37 -0.40
CA ASN A 183 21.10 24.06 -1.69
C ASN A 183 20.56 22.71 -2.14
N PRO A 184 19.27 22.62 -2.51
CA PRO A 184 18.80 21.42 -3.16
C PRO A 184 19.68 21.29 -4.41
N ILE A 185 20.56 20.29 -4.42
CA ILE A 185 21.25 19.87 -5.65
C ILE A 185 20.15 19.87 -6.71
N GLU A 186 20.39 20.49 -7.87
CA GLU A 186 19.44 20.56 -8.99
C GLU A 186 18.94 19.14 -9.32
N ILE A 187 17.95 18.66 -8.57
CA ILE A 187 17.02 17.64 -8.99
C ILE A 187 16.36 18.38 -10.14
N TYR A 188 16.70 17.96 -11.34
CA TYR A 188 16.49 18.64 -12.63
C TYR A 188 15.01 18.94 -12.96
N ASP A 189 14.13 18.85 -11.97
CA ASP A 189 12.67 18.81 -12.01
C ASP A 189 12.00 19.55 -10.83
N ALA A 190 12.71 20.49 -10.19
CA ALA A 190 12.17 21.48 -9.23
C ALA A 190 11.44 20.97 -7.98
N SER A 191 11.39 19.65 -7.71
CA SER A 191 10.76 19.10 -6.51
C SER A 191 11.80 18.85 -5.42
N VAL A 192 11.81 19.71 -4.41
CA VAL A 192 12.64 19.55 -3.21
C VAL A 192 11.89 18.62 -2.23
N PRO A 193 12.55 17.60 -1.64
CA PRO A 193 11.92 16.76 -0.62
C PRO A 193 11.33 17.59 0.53
N CYS A 194 10.10 17.24 0.94
CA CYS A 194 9.42 17.87 2.05
C CYS A 194 10.04 17.43 3.39
N ARG A 195 10.46 18.37 4.22
CA ARG A 195 10.92 18.09 5.58
C ARG A 195 9.74 17.90 6.52
N LEU A 196 9.61 16.70 7.09
CA LEU A 196 8.71 16.39 8.19
C LEU A 196 9.52 16.34 9.49
N ARG A 197 9.07 17.06 10.52
CA ARG A 197 9.78 17.18 11.80
C ARG A 197 8.97 16.56 12.93
N ILE A 198 9.60 15.64 13.66
CA ILE A 198 9.02 14.91 14.80
C ILE A 198 9.73 15.38 16.07
N ARG A 199 8.98 15.86 17.06
CA ARG A 199 9.48 16.29 18.37
C ARG A 199 8.57 15.74 19.47
N GLN A 200 9.13 15.24 20.56
CA GLN A 200 8.38 14.69 21.68
C GLN A 200 7.30 15.67 22.18
N GLY A 201 6.03 15.25 22.08
CA GLY A 201 4.88 16.02 22.57
C GLY A 201 4.40 17.16 21.66
N SER A 202 5.00 17.33 20.46
CA SER A 202 4.53 18.28 19.46
C SER A 202 3.92 17.55 18.25
N PRO A 203 2.84 18.07 17.66
CA PRO A 203 2.36 17.58 16.38
C PRO A 203 3.47 17.57 15.34
N ILE A 204 3.45 16.58 14.46
CA ILE A 204 4.48 16.45 13.43
C ILE A 204 4.38 17.66 12.49
N LYS A 205 5.44 18.48 12.45
CA LYS A 205 5.47 19.70 11.64
C LYS A 205 5.77 19.33 10.20
N MET A 206 4.83 19.64 9.31
CA MET A 206 4.95 19.44 7.86
C MET A 206 5.54 20.69 7.19
N CYS A 207 6.26 20.51 6.09
CA CYS A 207 6.73 21.62 5.26
C CYS A 207 5.56 22.40 4.63
N ASN A 208 5.85 23.59 4.09
CA ASN A 208 4.87 24.36 3.32
C ASN A 208 4.60 23.69 1.96
N LEU A 209 3.54 22.90 1.86
CA LEU A 209 3.25 22.15 0.63
C LEU A 209 3.14 23.04 -0.62
N THR A 210 2.71 24.29 -0.50
CA THR A 210 2.64 25.21 -1.66
C THR A 210 4.02 25.55 -2.23
N GLU A 211 5.05 25.54 -1.38
CA GLU A 211 6.43 25.82 -1.77
C GLU A 211 7.14 24.57 -2.30
N PHE A 212 6.89 23.42 -1.67
CA PHE A 212 7.63 22.18 -1.95
C PHE A 212 6.94 21.26 -2.98
N CYS A 213 5.64 21.47 -3.24
CA CYS A 213 4.84 20.60 -4.10
C CYS A 213 4.40 21.26 -5.41
N VAL A 214 4.54 22.59 -5.53
CA VAL A 214 4.16 23.32 -6.75
C VAL A 214 5.38 23.48 -7.64
N ILE A 215 5.39 22.76 -8.77
CA ILE A 215 6.30 23.07 -9.86
C ILE A 215 5.83 24.39 -10.49
N HIS A 216 6.59 25.47 -10.25
CA HIS A 216 6.59 26.75 -10.97
C HIS A 216 5.39 27.05 -11.90
N GLY A 217 4.18 27.21 -11.33
CA GLY A 217 3.04 27.80 -12.05
C GLY A 217 2.45 26.97 -13.20
N ARG A 218 2.58 25.64 -13.19
CA ARG A 218 1.91 24.72 -14.14
C ARG A 218 0.75 23.96 -13.45
N PRO A 219 -0.43 24.60 -13.26
CA PRO A 219 -1.59 23.97 -12.62
C PRO A 219 -2.22 22.83 -13.45
N ASP A 220 -1.71 22.57 -14.64
CA ASP A 220 -2.14 21.57 -15.63
C ASP A 220 -1.39 20.22 -15.54
N LEU A 221 -0.34 20.13 -14.73
CA LEU A 221 0.35 18.87 -14.47
C LEU A 221 -0.31 18.16 -13.28
N ASP A 222 -1.26 17.26 -13.56
CA ASP A 222 -2.02 16.37 -12.65
C ASP A 222 -1.15 15.45 -11.72
N GLY A 223 0.15 15.72 -11.55
CA GLY A 223 1.13 14.76 -11.00
C GLY A 223 1.73 15.05 -9.63
N TYR A 224 1.42 16.19 -8.99
CA TYR A 224 2.14 16.65 -7.78
C TYR A 224 1.23 17.25 -6.70
N ASP A 225 0.13 16.57 -6.35
CA ASP A 225 -0.79 17.02 -5.29
C ASP A 225 -0.24 16.83 -3.84
N CYS A 226 1.01 16.37 -3.73
CA CYS A 226 1.68 16.00 -2.48
C CYS A 226 0.93 14.98 -1.63
N SER A 227 0.04 14.21 -2.25
CA SER A 227 -0.70 13.12 -1.63
C SER A 227 0.22 12.14 -0.89
N TYR A 228 1.36 11.77 -1.48
CA TYR A 228 2.33 10.91 -0.80
C TYR A 228 2.91 11.51 0.47
N VAL A 229 3.33 12.78 0.44
CA VAL A 229 3.85 13.48 1.62
C VAL A 229 2.77 13.56 2.69
N LYS A 230 1.51 13.85 2.31
CA LYS A 230 0.36 13.84 3.22
C LYS A 230 0.10 12.46 3.81
N ALA A 231 0.20 11.40 3.01
CA ALA A 231 -0.01 10.02 3.47
C ALA A 231 1.09 9.59 4.46
N VAL A 232 2.35 9.92 4.19
CA VAL A 232 3.45 9.70 5.14
C VAL A 232 3.18 10.49 6.43
N TRP A 233 2.88 11.78 6.33
CA TRP A 233 2.58 12.63 7.49
C TRP A 233 1.43 12.06 8.34
N ARG A 234 0.34 11.59 7.72
CA ARG A 234 -0.79 10.93 8.43
C ARG A 234 -0.35 9.66 9.15
N ALA A 235 0.35 8.77 8.46
CA ALA A 235 0.86 7.53 9.05
C ALA A 235 1.78 7.80 10.25
N LEU A 236 2.62 8.83 10.17
CA LEU A 236 3.47 9.25 11.28
C LEU A 236 2.66 9.78 12.46
N ASN A 237 1.58 10.54 12.24
CA ASN A 237 0.73 11.03 13.33
C ASN A 237 -0.01 9.88 14.03
N ILE A 238 -0.51 8.90 13.26
CA ILE A 238 -1.12 7.68 13.83
C ILE A 238 -0.10 6.96 14.72
N LEU A 239 1.11 6.72 14.19
CA LEU A 239 2.18 6.08 14.95
C LEU A 239 2.55 6.86 16.22
N HIS A 240 2.77 8.17 16.09
CA HIS A 240 3.15 9.03 17.20
C HIS A 240 2.10 9.04 18.31
N ALA A 241 0.81 9.06 17.94
CA ALA A 241 -0.30 8.97 18.88
C ALA A 241 -0.30 7.60 19.60
N VAL A 242 -0.17 6.49 18.87
CA VAL A 242 -0.17 5.15 19.47
C VAL A 242 1.05 4.92 20.37
N ARG A 243 2.24 5.28 19.89
CA ARG A 243 3.51 5.19 20.62
C ARG A 243 4.45 6.30 20.13
N PRO A 244 4.85 7.25 21.00
CA PRO A 244 5.71 8.36 20.61
C PRO A 244 6.95 7.91 19.82
N LEU A 245 7.12 8.54 18.65
CA LEU A 245 8.28 8.35 17.78
C LEU A 245 9.49 9.14 18.31
N PRO A 246 10.74 8.70 18.04
CA PRO A 246 11.92 9.46 18.42
C PRO A 246 12.02 10.78 17.64
N ASP A 247 12.71 11.74 18.24
CA ASP A 247 12.98 13.03 17.63
C ASP A 247 13.86 12.85 16.39
N MET A 248 13.37 13.36 15.26
CA MET A 248 14.05 13.28 13.97
C MET A 248 13.44 14.23 12.95
N ASP A 249 14.16 14.45 11.87
CA ASP A 249 13.65 15.11 10.68
C ASP A 249 13.79 14.15 9.48
N LEU A 250 12.75 14.08 8.65
CA LEU A 250 12.65 13.20 7.50
C LEU A 250 12.53 14.04 6.23
N MET A 251 13.34 13.76 5.22
CA MET A 251 13.20 14.34 3.89
C MET A 251 12.34 13.42 3.02
N VAL A 252 11.08 13.76 2.79
CA VAL A 252 10.11 12.91 2.05
C VAL A 252 9.95 13.41 0.63
N SER A 253 10.22 12.57 -0.36
CA SER A 253 10.10 12.94 -1.77
C SER A 253 8.63 13.07 -2.20
N PRO A 254 8.23 14.20 -2.81
CA PRO A 254 6.89 14.34 -3.37
C PRO A 254 6.75 13.66 -4.75
N THR A 255 7.85 13.29 -5.40
CA THR A 255 7.87 12.89 -6.82
C THR A 255 7.86 11.37 -7.03
N ASN A 256 7.58 10.97 -8.28
CA ASN A 256 7.76 9.61 -8.80
C ASN A 256 9.08 9.46 -9.57
N ARG A 257 9.98 10.44 -9.51
CA ARG A 257 11.17 10.50 -10.37
C ARG A 257 12.49 10.27 -9.63
N ASP A 258 12.47 9.79 -8.40
CA ASP A 258 13.65 9.59 -7.53
C ASP A 258 14.76 8.70 -8.14
N ARG A 259 15.72 9.35 -8.83
CA ARG A 259 16.80 8.71 -9.59
C ARG A 259 18.16 9.39 -9.42
N TRP A 260 18.18 10.55 -8.77
CA TRP A 260 19.37 11.40 -8.64
C TRP A 260 20.07 11.14 -7.30
N GLN A 261 21.36 11.46 -7.25
CA GLN A 261 22.10 11.38 -6.00
C GLN A 261 21.66 12.50 -5.07
N THR A 262 21.55 12.17 -3.79
CA THR A 262 21.24 13.11 -2.70
C THR A 262 22.40 13.09 -1.71
N SER A 263 22.62 14.19 -0.99
CA SER A 263 23.63 14.25 0.09
C SER A 263 23.09 13.74 1.43
N VAL A 264 21.77 13.61 1.56
CA VAL A 264 21.07 13.11 2.74
C VAL A 264 20.08 12.00 2.37
N PRO A 265 19.62 11.19 3.33
CA PRO A 265 18.60 10.18 3.11
C PRO A 265 17.29 10.83 2.67
N VAL A 266 16.71 10.34 1.57
CA VAL A 266 15.39 10.76 1.09
C VAL A 266 14.42 9.58 1.10
N PHE A 267 13.30 9.76 1.77
CA PHE A 267 12.25 8.75 1.92
C PHE A 267 11.30 8.81 0.72
N THR A 268 11.09 7.68 0.05
CA THR A 268 10.30 7.62 -1.19
C THR A 268 9.59 6.29 -1.36
N ARG A 269 8.61 6.24 -2.26
CA ARG A 269 7.80 5.07 -2.61
C ARG A 269 8.50 4.09 -3.56
N HIS A 270 9.44 4.57 -4.36
CA HIS A 270 10.27 3.75 -5.24
C HIS A 270 11.60 4.42 -5.54
N ARG A 271 12.60 3.62 -5.92
CA ARG A 271 13.93 4.11 -6.32
C ARG A 271 14.48 3.34 -7.50
N ALA A 272 15.40 3.93 -8.24
CA ALA A 272 16.13 3.23 -9.29
C ALA A 272 17.06 2.15 -8.71
N ARG A 273 17.24 1.03 -9.45
CA ARG A 273 18.27 0.01 -9.21
C ARG A 273 19.67 0.52 -9.57
N LYS A 274 20.13 1.52 -8.83
CA LYS A 274 21.41 2.20 -9.03
C LYS A 274 22.13 2.32 -7.69
N GLN A 275 23.39 1.92 -7.67
CA GLN A 275 24.24 2.03 -6.48
C GLN A 275 24.49 3.49 -6.09
N GLY A 276 24.64 3.72 -4.78
CA GLY A 276 24.98 5.03 -4.21
C GLY A 276 23.82 6.03 -4.15
N LEU A 277 22.57 5.57 -4.32
CA LEU A 277 21.40 6.40 -4.07
C LEU A 277 20.96 6.29 -2.60
N LEU A 278 20.85 7.41 -1.90
CA LEU A 278 20.43 7.45 -0.48
C LEU A 278 18.90 7.47 -0.33
N TYR A 279 18.19 6.68 -1.14
CA TYR A 279 16.74 6.58 -1.07
C TYR A 279 16.29 5.45 -0.15
N VAL A 280 15.47 5.80 0.85
CA VAL A 280 14.86 4.85 1.80
C VAL A 280 13.43 4.56 1.35
N LEU A 281 13.12 3.29 1.11
CA LEU A 281 11.83 2.86 0.61
C LEU A 281 10.77 2.81 1.73
N LEU A 282 9.70 3.55 1.51
CA LEU A 282 8.50 3.57 2.34
C LEU A 282 7.32 2.91 1.60
N PRO A 283 6.27 2.48 2.34
CA PRO A 283 5.06 1.95 1.73
C PRO A 283 4.40 2.93 0.74
N MET A 284 3.57 2.41 -0.15
CA MET A 284 2.88 3.22 -1.16
C MET A 284 1.86 4.15 -0.51
N GLU A 285 1.54 5.26 -1.19
CA GLU A 285 0.62 6.30 -0.71
C GLU A 285 -0.66 5.73 -0.11
N TRP A 286 -1.36 4.89 -0.88
CA TRP A 286 -2.63 4.32 -0.46
C TRP A 286 -2.50 3.28 0.64
N GLN A 287 -1.30 2.72 0.86
CA GLN A 287 -1.05 1.80 1.99
C GLN A 287 -0.87 2.58 3.30
N LEU A 288 -0.35 3.80 3.23
CA LEU A 288 -0.09 4.69 4.37
C LEU A 288 -1.32 5.50 4.80
N ALA A 289 -2.26 5.75 3.89
CA ALA A 289 -3.52 6.40 4.20
C ALA A 289 -4.59 5.36 4.62
N PRO A 290 -5.13 5.41 5.85
CA PRO A 290 -6.05 4.38 6.36
C PRO A 290 -7.31 4.23 5.50
N GLU A 291 -7.89 5.34 5.04
CA GLU A 291 -9.11 5.35 4.25
C GLU A 291 -8.92 4.70 2.87
N GLN A 292 -7.77 4.97 2.23
CA GLN A 292 -7.44 4.39 0.95
C GLN A 292 -7.04 2.92 1.10
N HIS A 293 -6.31 2.59 2.16
CA HIS A 293 -5.92 1.24 2.49
C HIS A 293 -7.14 0.35 2.68
N LEU A 294 -8.09 0.75 3.53
CA LEU A 294 -9.31 -0.01 3.77
C LEU A 294 -10.12 -0.20 2.47
N ARG A 295 -10.28 0.87 1.68
CA ARG A 295 -11.00 0.79 0.40
C ARG A 295 -10.37 -0.21 -0.56
N LEU A 296 -9.05 -0.14 -0.75
CA LEU A 296 -8.34 -0.94 -1.76
C LEU A 296 -8.00 -2.33 -1.28
N PHE A 297 -7.64 -2.51 -0.02
CA PHE A 297 -7.16 -3.77 0.50
C PHE A 297 -8.32 -4.63 1.00
N VAL A 298 -9.13 -4.12 1.93
CA VAL A 298 -10.29 -4.85 2.47
C VAL A 298 -11.35 -5.03 1.40
N GLY A 299 -11.72 -3.95 0.69
CA GLY A 299 -12.75 -4.01 -0.36
C GLY A 299 -12.46 -5.03 -1.47
N VAL A 300 -11.21 -5.10 -1.94
CA VAL A 300 -10.76 -6.08 -2.93
C VAL A 300 -10.78 -7.50 -2.37
N HIS A 301 -10.30 -7.67 -1.14
CA HIS A 301 -10.30 -8.97 -0.46
C HIS A 301 -11.71 -9.55 -0.36
N LEU A 302 -12.70 -8.74 0.05
CA LEU A 302 -14.10 -9.19 0.18
C LEU A 302 -14.66 -9.71 -1.14
N LYS A 303 -14.39 -9.00 -2.25
CA LYS A 303 -14.85 -9.46 -3.57
C LYS A 303 -14.12 -10.72 -4.01
N GLY A 304 -12.83 -10.81 -3.75
CA GLY A 304 -12.01 -11.98 -4.04
C GLY A 304 -12.46 -13.25 -3.33
N LEU A 305 -13.26 -13.14 -2.26
CA LEU A 305 -13.83 -14.28 -1.55
C LEU A 305 -15.07 -14.88 -2.19
N TRP A 306 -15.87 -14.02 -2.82
CA TRP A 306 -17.21 -14.39 -3.27
C TRP A 306 -17.20 -15.03 -4.66
N HIS A 307 -16.02 -15.14 -5.27
CA HIS A 307 -15.83 -15.65 -6.62
C HIS A 307 -14.81 -16.80 -6.61
N PRO A 308 -15.28 -18.06 -6.56
CA PRO A 308 -14.44 -19.26 -6.55
C PRO A 308 -13.47 -19.30 -7.74
N TRP A 309 -12.34 -19.98 -7.58
CA TRP A 309 -11.30 -20.06 -8.61
C TRP A 309 -11.82 -20.65 -9.93
N GLU A 310 -12.67 -21.66 -9.83
CA GLU A 310 -13.25 -22.40 -10.96
C GLU A 310 -14.14 -21.49 -11.82
N GLU A 311 -14.81 -20.51 -11.20
CA GLU A 311 -15.69 -19.55 -11.87
C GLU A 311 -14.94 -18.37 -12.49
N ARG A 312 -13.63 -18.24 -12.23
CA ARG A 312 -12.81 -17.15 -12.80
C ARG A 312 -12.49 -17.42 -14.25
N ALA A 313 -12.52 -16.36 -15.07
CA ALA A 313 -12.09 -16.42 -16.45
C ALA A 313 -10.61 -16.85 -16.52
N PRO A 314 -10.24 -17.88 -17.30
CA PRO A 314 -8.87 -18.40 -17.40
C PRO A 314 -7.97 -17.52 -18.28
N SER A 315 -8.09 -16.20 -18.12
CA SER A 315 -7.40 -15.18 -18.88
C SER A 315 -6.71 -14.17 -17.97
N LEU A 316 -5.69 -13.52 -18.53
CA LEU A 316 -4.99 -12.42 -17.91
C LEU A 316 -5.65 -11.10 -18.27
N VAL A 317 -5.92 -10.26 -17.27
CA VAL A 317 -6.46 -8.92 -17.49
C VAL A 317 -5.44 -7.83 -17.18
N PHE A 318 -5.44 -6.79 -18.02
CA PHE A 318 -4.81 -5.52 -17.72
C PHE A 318 -5.69 -4.35 -18.17
N ARG A 319 -5.84 -3.37 -17.30
CA ARG A 319 -6.50 -2.09 -17.56
C ARG A 319 -5.65 -0.96 -16.99
N GLY A 320 -5.19 -0.04 -17.83
CA GLY A 320 -4.40 1.09 -17.37
C GLY A 320 -4.21 2.15 -18.45
N LYS A 321 -3.75 3.33 -18.05
CA LYS A 321 -3.32 4.37 -19.00
C LYS A 321 -1.94 4.02 -19.58
N ASN A 322 -1.58 4.61 -20.71
CA ASN A 322 -0.22 4.58 -21.26
C ASN A 322 0.71 5.53 -20.47
N SER A 323 0.86 5.28 -19.15
CA SER A 323 1.61 6.14 -18.25
C SER A 323 3.07 5.72 -18.05
N ASN A 324 3.58 4.72 -18.79
CA ASN A 324 5.02 4.46 -18.82
C ASN A 324 5.76 5.61 -19.47
N VAL A 325 6.99 5.83 -19.03
CA VAL A 325 7.92 6.67 -19.77
C VAL A 325 8.77 5.78 -20.67
N PRO A 326 8.84 6.04 -22.00
CA PRO A 326 9.79 5.38 -22.88
C PRO A 326 11.22 5.49 -22.34
N LEU A 327 11.90 4.35 -22.21
CA LEU A 327 13.28 4.33 -21.71
C LEU A 327 14.25 4.65 -22.86
N PRO A 328 15.37 5.34 -22.58
CA PRO A 328 16.39 5.67 -23.60
C PRO A 328 17.18 4.43 -24.06
N CYS A 329 17.14 3.34 -23.30
CA CYS A 329 17.79 2.08 -23.62
C CYS A 329 16.85 1.17 -24.44
N SER A 330 17.42 0.12 -25.05
CA SER A 330 16.62 -1.00 -25.55
C SER A 330 16.15 -1.87 -24.38
N ILE A 331 14.84 -1.91 -24.14
CA ILE A 331 14.28 -2.69 -23.03
C ILE A 331 14.51 -4.20 -23.19
N THR A 332 14.64 -4.68 -24.43
CA THR A 332 14.99 -6.08 -24.71
C THR A 332 16.44 -6.38 -24.39
N GLN A 333 17.38 -5.51 -24.77
CA GLN A 333 18.78 -5.72 -24.41
C GLN A 333 18.96 -5.65 -22.90
N ALA A 334 18.24 -4.76 -22.22
CA ALA A 334 18.27 -4.65 -20.76
C ALA A 334 17.67 -5.90 -20.09
N ALA A 335 16.51 -6.38 -20.55
CA ALA A 335 15.86 -7.59 -20.03
C ALA A 335 16.68 -8.88 -20.28
N LEU A 336 17.57 -8.88 -21.28
CA LEU A 336 18.50 -9.99 -21.55
C LEU A 336 19.84 -9.85 -20.79
N GLY A 337 20.03 -8.79 -19.99
CA GLY A 337 21.28 -8.52 -19.30
C GLY A 337 22.43 -8.06 -20.20
N ILE A 338 22.14 -7.71 -21.46
CA ILE A 338 23.15 -7.25 -22.43
C ILE A 338 23.60 -5.82 -22.10
N VAL A 339 22.68 -4.98 -21.63
CA VAL A 339 22.96 -3.63 -21.13
C VAL A 339 22.49 -3.50 -19.68
N PRO A 340 23.22 -2.80 -18.81
CA PRO A 340 22.82 -2.65 -17.41
C PRO A 340 21.59 -1.75 -17.27
N TRP A 341 20.70 -2.05 -16.31
CA TRP A 341 19.52 -1.22 -16.02
C TRP A 341 19.85 0.25 -15.74
N SER A 342 21.02 0.53 -15.17
CA SER A 342 21.49 1.90 -14.93
C SER A 342 21.56 2.75 -16.20
N SER A 343 21.78 2.16 -17.38
CA SER A 343 21.76 2.84 -18.68
C SER A 343 20.35 3.31 -19.08
N CYS A 344 19.32 2.64 -18.57
CA CYS A 344 17.92 2.98 -18.82
C CYS A 344 17.42 4.11 -17.92
N MET A 345 18.13 4.46 -16.84
CA MET A 345 17.62 5.34 -15.79
C MET A 345 18.03 6.82 -15.94
N ASN A 346 18.85 7.13 -16.94
CA ASN A 346 19.29 8.50 -17.20
C ASN A 346 18.39 9.20 -18.25
N TYR A 347 17.18 9.56 -17.83
CA TYR A 347 16.23 10.30 -18.69
C TYR A 347 15.41 11.32 -17.89
N THR A 348 15.15 12.46 -18.52
CA THR A 348 14.31 13.56 -18.01
C THR A 348 12.94 13.62 -18.70
N VAL A 349 12.64 12.64 -19.55
CA VAL A 349 11.69 12.81 -20.65
C VAL A 349 10.23 12.67 -20.20
N GLU A 350 9.38 13.57 -20.69
CA GLU A 350 7.92 13.46 -20.65
C GLU A 350 7.46 12.33 -21.58
N PRO A 351 6.43 11.56 -21.23
CA PRO A 351 6.00 10.40 -22.00
C PRO A 351 5.38 10.79 -23.36
N HIS A 352 6.22 11.07 -24.37
CA HIS A 352 5.76 11.19 -25.74
C HIS A 352 5.64 9.79 -26.37
N TRP A 353 4.42 9.38 -26.71
CA TRP A 353 4.15 8.07 -27.29
C TRP A 353 4.05 8.18 -28.82
N THR A 354 5.00 7.57 -29.52
CA THR A 354 5.09 7.60 -30.99
C THR A 354 5.13 6.20 -31.57
N TRP A 355 4.96 6.09 -32.88
CA TRP A 355 5.07 4.84 -33.62
C TRP A 355 6.42 4.13 -33.41
N GLU A 356 7.49 4.90 -33.23
CA GLU A 356 8.84 4.40 -33.06
C GLU A 356 9.12 3.84 -31.67
N ASN A 357 8.42 4.34 -30.64
CA ASN A 357 8.81 4.09 -29.25
C ASN A 357 7.79 3.35 -28.39
N TRP A 358 6.52 3.24 -28.80
CA TRP A 358 5.48 2.71 -27.91
C TRP A 358 5.72 1.25 -27.51
N LEU A 359 6.33 0.45 -28.39
CA LEU A 359 6.75 -0.93 -28.12
C LEU A 359 8.09 -1.03 -27.36
N ASN A 360 8.79 0.09 -27.12
CA ASN A 360 9.91 0.17 -26.19
C ASN A 360 9.43 0.50 -24.76
N THR A 361 8.24 0.01 -24.40
CA THR A 361 7.66 0.09 -23.05
C THR A 361 7.03 -1.25 -22.66
N PRO A 362 7.01 -1.61 -21.36
CA PRO A 362 6.38 -2.85 -20.91
C PRO A 362 4.87 -2.87 -21.17
N ARG A 363 4.14 -1.76 -20.91
CA ARG A 363 2.69 -1.71 -21.19
C ARG A 363 2.38 -1.73 -22.68
N GLY A 364 3.16 -1.04 -23.52
CA GLY A 364 2.94 -1.05 -24.97
C GLY A 364 3.05 -2.45 -25.56
N ARG A 365 4.08 -3.21 -25.13
CA ARG A 365 4.22 -4.63 -25.52
C ARG A 365 3.10 -5.50 -24.98
N LEU A 366 2.71 -5.33 -23.71
CA LEU A 366 1.61 -6.09 -23.12
C LEU A 366 0.30 -5.89 -23.91
N VAL A 367 -0.07 -4.64 -24.21
CA VAL A 367 -1.28 -4.32 -24.96
C VAL A 367 -1.17 -4.83 -26.39
N PHE A 368 -0.02 -4.68 -27.05
CA PHE A 368 0.21 -5.24 -28.39
C PHE A 368 0.06 -6.77 -28.42
N LEU A 369 0.59 -7.48 -27.43
CA LEU A 369 0.46 -8.93 -27.31
C LEU A 369 -1.00 -9.38 -27.16
N SER A 370 -1.89 -8.54 -26.63
CA SER A 370 -3.32 -8.85 -26.49
C SER A 370 -4.03 -9.07 -27.84
N MET A 371 -3.45 -8.64 -28.96
CA MET A 371 -3.98 -8.90 -30.30
C MET A 371 -3.75 -10.34 -30.75
N PHE A 372 -2.78 -11.04 -30.16
CA PHE A 372 -2.26 -12.32 -30.68
C PHE A 372 -2.35 -13.46 -29.66
N LEU A 373 -2.26 -13.14 -28.36
CA LEU A 373 -2.27 -14.15 -27.31
C LEU A 373 -3.71 -14.43 -26.87
N GLU A 374 -4.19 -15.63 -27.17
CA GLU A 374 -5.43 -16.13 -26.59
C GLU A 374 -5.36 -16.05 -25.07
N GLY A 375 -6.44 -15.60 -24.43
CA GLY A 375 -6.55 -15.45 -22.99
C GLY A 375 -5.66 -14.34 -22.39
N LEU A 376 -5.23 -13.37 -23.20
CA LEU A 376 -4.73 -12.07 -22.73
C LEU A 376 -5.73 -10.98 -23.13
N ASP A 377 -6.22 -10.22 -22.16
CA ASP A 377 -7.09 -9.05 -22.32
C ASP A 377 -6.44 -7.83 -21.68
N ALA A 378 -5.51 -7.20 -22.41
CA ALA A 378 -4.80 -6.01 -21.99
C ALA A 378 -5.20 -4.80 -22.83
N LYS A 379 -5.72 -3.76 -22.16
CA LYS A 379 -6.28 -2.58 -22.83
C LYS A 379 -5.93 -1.26 -22.14
N TRP A 380 -5.85 -0.21 -22.95
CA TRP A 380 -5.77 1.16 -22.49
C TRP A 380 -7.12 1.65 -21.97
N THR A 381 -7.16 2.16 -20.74
CA THR A 381 -8.37 2.81 -20.17
C THR A 381 -8.43 4.30 -20.42
N GLY A 382 -7.42 4.84 -21.10
CA GLY A 382 -7.28 6.25 -21.41
C GLY A 382 -5.92 6.48 -22.07
N VAL A 383 -5.90 7.40 -23.03
CA VAL A 383 -4.71 7.77 -23.79
C VAL A 383 -4.19 9.11 -23.27
N GLN A 384 -2.89 9.19 -22.99
CA GLN A 384 -2.23 10.43 -22.56
C GLN A 384 -2.25 11.48 -23.67
N PRO A 385 -2.43 12.77 -23.34
CA PRO A 385 -2.44 13.85 -24.32
C PRO A 385 -1.20 13.89 -25.23
N GLU A 386 -0.06 13.46 -24.71
CA GLU A 386 1.24 13.45 -25.39
C GLU A 386 1.43 12.27 -26.38
N THR A 387 0.35 11.55 -26.68
CA THR A 387 0.34 10.44 -27.64
C THR A 387 0.08 10.94 -29.06
N ASP A 388 0.84 10.44 -30.04
CA ASP A 388 0.59 10.70 -31.46
C ASP A 388 -0.88 10.36 -31.81
N PRO A 389 -1.68 11.32 -32.33
CA PRO A 389 -3.09 11.10 -32.62
C PRO A 389 -3.38 9.95 -33.59
N SER A 390 -2.47 9.71 -34.54
CA SER A 390 -2.58 8.60 -35.49
C SER A 390 -2.34 7.24 -34.83
N LEU A 391 -1.42 7.18 -33.85
CA LEU A 391 -1.20 5.99 -33.03
C LEU A 391 -2.39 5.72 -32.11
N ALA A 392 -2.93 6.77 -31.46
CA ALA A 392 -4.11 6.67 -30.62
C ALA A 392 -5.33 6.15 -31.40
N SER A 393 -5.59 6.71 -32.59
CA SER A 393 -6.65 6.25 -33.49
C SER A 393 -6.43 4.80 -33.95
N TRP A 394 -5.18 4.40 -34.15
CA TRP A 394 -4.85 3.02 -34.48
C TRP A 394 -5.15 2.07 -33.33
N TRP A 395 -4.80 2.41 -32.08
CA TRP A 395 -5.15 1.62 -30.90
C TRP A 395 -6.66 1.41 -30.77
N GLU A 396 -7.47 2.45 -30.99
CA GLU A 396 -8.93 2.34 -30.95
C GLU A 396 -9.46 1.41 -32.04
N SER A 397 -9.02 1.61 -33.29
CA SER A 397 -9.47 0.77 -34.43
C SER A 397 -9.06 -0.71 -34.32
N HIS A 398 -8.06 -1.02 -33.50
CA HIS A 398 -7.59 -2.40 -33.25
C HIS A 398 -8.07 -2.96 -31.90
N ASN A 399 -9.06 -2.34 -31.26
CA ASN A 399 -9.66 -2.79 -30.00
C ASN A 399 -8.66 -2.87 -28.82
N LEU A 400 -7.62 -2.02 -28.85
CA LEU A 400 -6.60 -1.91 -27.81
C LEU A 400 -6.96 -0.93 -26.70
N THR A 401 -8.07 -0.23 -26.82
CA THR A 401 -8.69 0.59 -25.77
C THR A 401 -9.90 -0.14 -25.17
N GLY A 402 -10.27 0.22 -23.95
CA GLY A 402 -11.45 -0.34 -23.29
C GLY A 402 -11.78 0.32 -21.96
N GLU A 403 -12.94 -0.03 -21.43
CA GLU A 403 -13.46 0.54 -20.19
C GLU A 403 -12.56 0.25 -18.98
N TYR A 404 -12.59 1.17 -18.02
CA TYR A 404 -12.00 0.99 -16.71
C TYR A 404 -12.58 -0.23 -16.01
N VAL A 405 -11.71 -1.05 -15.42
CA VAL A 405 -12.09 -2.14 -14.52
C VAL A 405 -11.57 -1.78 -13.14
N SER A 406 -12.49 -1.65 -12.17
CA SER A 406 -12.15 -1.35 -10.78
C SER A 406 -11.25 -2.44 -10.18
N GLN A 407 -10.47 -2.07 -9.17
CA GLN A 407 -9.57 -2.99 -8.49
C GLN A 407 -10.34 -4.21 -7.95
N ASP A 408 -11.49 -3.96 -7.31
CA ASP A 408 -12.33 -5.00 -6.74
C ASP A 408 -12.94 -5.89 -7.82
N ALA A 409 -13.17 -5.39 -9.03
CA ALA A 409 -13.68 -6.15 -10.16
C ALA A 409 -12.67 -7.15 -10.75
N GLN A 410 -11.37 -6.98 -10.52
CA GLN A 410 -10.34 -7.84 -11.12
C GLN A 410 -10.33 -9.28 -10.58
N HIS A 411 -11.03 -9.55 -9.48
CA HIS A 411 -11.27 -10.91 -8.97
C HIS A 411 -11.95 -11.86 -9.98
N ARG A 412 -12.58 -11.35 -11.04
CA ARG A 412 -13.24 -12.20 -12.06
C ARG A 412 -12.28 -12.97 -12.97
N TRP A 413 -10.98 -12.64 -12.93
CA TRP A 413 -9.96 -13.26 -13.78
C TRP A 413 -9.01 -14.11 -12.95
N ARG A 414 -8.53 -15.22 -13.51
CA ARG A 414 -7.52 -16.06 -12.85
C ARG A 414 -6.19 -15.35 -12.75
N TYR A 415 -5.86 -14.49 -13.72
CA TYR A 415 -4.56 -13.85 -13.80
C TYR A 415 -4.69 -12.32 -13.90
N THR A 416 -3.88 -11.60 -13.13
CA THR A 416 -3.72 -10.14 -13.21
C THR A 416 -2.24 -9.82 -13.40
N ILE A 417 -1.91 -8.63 -13.89
CA ILE A 417 -0.50 -8.23 -14.06
C ILE A 417 -0.22 -6.85 -13.48
N ASN A 418 0.88 -6.75 -12.73
CA ASN A 418 1.47 -5.50 -12.30
C ASN A 418 2.48 -5.03 -13.34
N VAL A 419 2.30 -3.81 -13.84
CA VAL A 419 3.17 -3.21 -14.84
C VAL A 419 3.48 -1.78 -14.48
N ASP A 420 4.77 -1.44 -14.51
CA ASP A 420 5.31 -0.12 -14.24
C ASP A 420 4.56 0.97 -14.99
N GLY A 421 4.55 2.17 -14.42
CA GLY A 421 4.08 3.39 -15.05
C GLY A 421 5.22 4.41 -15.11
N THR A 422 5.01 5.56 -14.48
CA THR A 422 6.02 6.61 -14.31
C THR A 422 7.11 6.19 -13.31
N GLY A 423 6.77 5.28 -12.40
CA GLY A 423 7.67 4.55 -11.51
C GLY A 423 7.29 3.07 -11.44
N ASN A 424 7.64 2.40 -10.34
CA ASN A 424 7.28 1.00 -10.12
C ASN A 424 5.75 0.84 -10.02
N GLY A 425 5.21 -0.23 -10.59
CA GLY A 425 3.78 -0.53 -10.45
C GLY A 425 3.43 -0.93 -9.02
N ASP A 426 2.47 -0.23 -8.40
CA ASP A 426 2.01 -0.47 -7.03
C ASP A 426 0.86 -1.49 -6.93
N ARG A 427 0.43 -2.04 -8.08
CA ARG A 427 -0.80 -2.83 -8.15
C ARG A 427 -0.68 -4.18 -7.48
N ILE A 428 0.53 -4.74 -7.47
CA ILE A 428 0.81 -6.04 -6.87
C ILE A 428 0.24 -6.14 -5.45
N TYR A 429 0.39 -5.10 -4.62
CA TYR A 429 0.03 -5.17 -3.20
C TYR A 429 -1.47 -5.39 -2.97
N TRP A 430 -2.35 -4.77 -3.76
CA TRP A 430 -3.79 -5.06 -3.69
C TRP A 430 -4.21 -6.22 -4.60
N GLN A 431 -3.48 -6.48 -5.70
CA GLN A 431 -3.75 -7.62 -6.59
C GLN A 431 -3.57 -8.95 -5.86
N LEU A 432 -2.61 -9.06 -4.94
CA LEU A 432 -2.42 -10.24 -4.11
C LEU A 432 -3.68 -10.57 -3.28
N ALA A 433 -4.49 -9.57 -2.90
CA ALA A 433 -5.73 -9.76 -2.16
C ALA A 433 -6.94 -10.16 -3.05
N THR A 434 -6.84 -10.07 -4.38
CA THR A 434 -7.97 -10.34 -5.29
C THR A 434 -8.36 -11.82 -5.39
N GLY A 435 -7.47 -12.74 -5.00
CA GLY A 435 -7.61 -14.18 -5.27
C GLY A 435 -7.26 -14.58 -6.71
N SER A 436 -6.53 -13.73 -7.44
CA SER A 436 -5.96 -14.03 -8.76
C SER A 436 -4.46 -14.28 -8.64
N VAL A 437 -3.87 -15.07 -9.54
CA VAL A 437 -2.41 -15.10 -9.66
C VAL A 437 -1.96 -13.75 -10.19
N VAL A 438 -1.02 -13.13 -9.49
CA VAL A 438 -0.39 -11.89 -9.93
C VAL A 438 0.83 -12.23 -10.76
N LEU A 439 0.92 -11.69 -11.97
CA LEU A 439 2.13 -11.64 -12.76
C LEU A 439 2.81 -10.30 -12.51
N THR A 440 4.13 -10.25 -12.42
CA THR A 440 4.86 -8.99 -12.23
C THR A 440 6.16 -9.05 -12.99
N HIS A 441 6.45 -7.99 -13.74
CA HIS A 441 7.68 -7.96 -14.51
C HIS A 441 8.87 -7.52 -13.66
N ASP A 442 10.07 -8.03 -13.96
CA ASP A 442 11.33 -7.44 -13.48
C ASP A 442 11.37 -5.95 -13.84
N SER A 443 11.84 -5.06 -12.96
CA SER A 443 11.80 -3.61 -13.15
C SER A 443 13.17 -2.97 -12.90
N PRO A 444 13.52 -1.87 -13.59
CA PRO A 444 14.65 -1.03 -13.21
C PRO A 444 14.39 -0.18 -11.95
N MET A 445 13.17 -0.22 -11.42
CA MET A 445 12.74 0.43 -10.19
C MET A 445 12.46 -0.62 -9.10
N GLU A 446 12.72 -0.26 -7.86
CA GLU A 446 12.41 -1.06 -6.67
C GLU A 446 11.30 -0.40 -5.86
N SER A 447 10.51 -1.23 -5.17
CA SER A 447 9.60 -0.78 -4.11
C SER A 447 9.72 -1.65 -2.86
N TRP A 448 9.13 -1.19 -1.75
CA TRP A 448 9.46 -1.62 -0.39
C TRP A 448 9.26 -3.10 -0.03
N LEU A 449 8.67 -3.94 -0.89
CA LEU A 449 8.69 -5.43 -0.75
C LEU A 449 8.93 -6.18 -2.06
N LEU A 450 9.09 -5.43 -3.16
CA LEU A 450 9.27 -5.94 -4.50
C LEU A 450 10.61 -5.44 -5.03
N ASN A 451 11.64 -6.26 -4.79
CA ASN A 451 13.01 -6.00 -5.16
C ASN A 451 13.48 -7.03 -6.18
N PHE A 452 14.36 -6.60 -7.06
CA PHE A 452 14.84 -7.41 -8.19
C PHE A 452 16.36 -7.52 -8.23
N GLU A 453 17.05 -7.04 -7.19
CA GLU A 453 18.50 -7.11 -7.08
C GLU A 453 18.98 -8.56 -7.01
N GLU A 454 19.92 -8.91 -7.88
CA GLU A 454 20.46 -10.26 -7.97
C GLU A 454 21.22 -10.60 -6.68
N GLY A 455 20.91 -11.75 -6.08
CA GLY A 455 21.51 -12.19 -4.82
C GLY A 455 20.85 -11.64 -3.56
N GLN A 456 19.76 -10.87 -3.67
CA GLN A 456 18.92 -10.49 -2.52
C GLN A 456 17.56 -11.16 -2.59
N GLU A 457 17.18 -11.88 -1.54
CA GLU A 457 15.83 -12.42 -1.41
C GLU A 457 14.85 -11.30 -1.03
N SER A 458 13.89 -11.01 -1.90
CA SER A 458 12.76 -10.12 -1.62
C SER A 458 11.70 -10.85 -0.80
N THR A 459 10.97 -10.13 0.07
CA THR A 459 9.87 -10.72 0.83
C THR A 459 8.74 -11.22 -0.07
N LEU A 460 8.39 -10.48 -1.12
CA LEU A 460 7.59 -11.03 -2.21
C LEU A 460 8.48 -11.91 -3.08
N LYS A 461 8.23 -13.22 -3.07
CA LYS A 461 9.08 -14.21 -3.72
C LYS A 461 8.47 -14.69 -5.05
N PRO A 462 9.26 -14.73 -6.14
CA PRO A 462 8.81 -15.27 -7.42
C PRO A 462 8.46 -16.75 -7.30
N PHE A 463 7.39 -17.17 -7.98
CA PHE A 463 6.77 -18.50 -7.91
C PHE A 463 6.29 -18.96 -6.52
N GLU A 464 6.41 -18.12 -5.50
CA GLU A 464 5.75 -18.33 -4.20
C GLU A 464 4.52 -17.43 -4.11
N HIS A 465 4.70 -16.11 -4.30
CA HIS A 465 3.63 -15.12 -4.15
C HIS A 465 3.10 -14.57 -5.48
N TYR A 466 3.92 -14.61 -6.54
CA TYR A 466 3.58 -14.08 -7.86
C TYR A 466 4.38 -14.79 -8.95
N VAL A 467 3.97 -14.69 -10.22
CA VAL A 467 4.73 -15.22 -11.36
C VAL A 467 5.57 -14.10 -11.98
N PRO A 468 6.92 -14.21 -11.98
CA PRO A 468 7.77 -13.21 -12.62
C PRO A 468 7.66 -13.28 -14.14
N VAL A 469 7.71 -12.13 -14.80
CA VAL A 469 7.86 -12.00 -16.26
C VAL A 469 9.03 -11.06 -16.57
N ARG A 470 9.58 -11.11 -17.78
CA ARG A 470 10.61 -10.16 -18.21
C ARG A 470 10.02 -8.77 -18.39
N PHE A 471 10.81 -7.73 -18.10
CA PHE A 471 10.40 -6.32 -18.31
C PHE A 471 9.91 -6.08 -19.75
N ASP A 472 10.50 -6.77 -20.72
CA ASP A 472 10.18 -6.60 -22.14
C ASP A 472 9.03 -7.52 -22.63
N MET A 473 8.36 -8.22 -21.71
CA MET A 473 7.22 -9.13 -21.95
C MET A 473 7.53 -10.33 -22.86
N SER A 474 8.80 -10.59 -23.20
CA SER A 474 9.17 -11.64 -24.17
C SER A 474 8.84 -13.07 -23.73
N ASP A 475 8.78 -13.33 -22.42
CA ASP A 475 8.44 -14.65 -21.86
C ASP A 475 6.99 -14.77 -21.40
N LEU A 476 6.19 -13.70 -21.49
CA LEU A 476 4.78 -13.69 -21.08
C LEU A 476 3.95 -14.81 -21.75
N PRO A 477 4.07 -15.08 -23.07
CA PRO A 477 3.33 -16.18 -23.70
C PRO A 477 3.60 -17.54 -23.02
N ALA A 478 4.87 -17.84 -22.74
CA ALA A 478 5.26 -19.09 -22.10
C ALA A 478 4.79 -19.17 -20.64
N LYS A 479 4.78 -18.04 -19.91
CA LYS A 479 4.22 -17.99 -18.55
C LYS A 479 2.71 -18.23 -18.53
N LEU A 480 1.97 -17.67 -19.49
CA LEU A 480 0.53 -17.88 -19.61
C LEU A 480 0.19 -19.33 -19.98
N GLU A 481 0.95 -19.92 -20.90
CA GLU A 481 0.79 -21.34 -21.25
C GLU A 481 1.10 -22.25 -20.05
N TRP A 482 2.18 -21.97 -19.33
CA TRP A 482 2.54 -22.71 -18.11
C TRP A 482 1.43 -22.61 -17.05
N LEU A 483 0.89 -21.42 -16.79
CA LEU A 483 -0.21 -21.23 -15.84
C LEU A 483 -1.45 -22.06 -16.21
N ARG A 484 -1.80 -22.13 -17.49
CA ARG A 484 -2.94 -22.94 -17.98
C ARG A 484 -2.71 -24.43 -17.82
N ASN A 485 -1.48 -24.89 -18.04
CA ASN A 485 -1.12 -26.30 -17.97
C ASN A 485 -0.85 -26.78 -16.53
N ASN A 486 -0.76 -25.87 -15.56
CA ASN A 486 -0.44 -26.16 -14.16
C ASN A 486 -1.45 -25.46 -13.22
N ASP A 487 -2.74 -25.72 -13.38
CA ASP A 487 -3.80 -25.02 -12.63
C ASP A 487 -3.67 -25.18 -11.10
N GLU A 488 -3.30 -26.38 -10.61
CA GLU A 488 -3.06 -26.62 -9.18
C GLU A 488 -1.93 -25.73 -8.63
N GLU A 489 -0.85 -25.59 -9.39
CA GLU A 489 0.28 -24.76 -9.01
C GLU A 489 -0.07 -23.27 -9.11
N ALA A 490 -0.85 -22.87 -10.11
CA ALA A 490 -1.40 -21.52 -10.21
C ALA A 490 -2.26 -21.18 -8.99
N GLN A 491 -3.15 -22.08 -8.57
CA GLN A 491 -3.93 -21.92 -7.34
C GLN A 491 -3.03 -21.82 -6.11
N ARG A 492 -2.00 -22.67 -6.00
CA ARG A 492 -1.04 -22.62 -4.88
C ARG A 492 -0.35 -21.26 -4.77
N ILE A 493 0.15 -20.72 -5.89
CA ILE A 493 0.79 -19.39 -5.94
C ILE A 493 -0.20 -18.29 -5.54
N MET A 494 -1.42 -18.34 -6.09
CA MET A 494 -2.48 -17.40 -5.72
C MET A 494 -2.77 -17.41 -4.22
N MET A 495 -2.94 -18.60 -3.63
CA MET A 495 -3.25 -18.75 -2.22
C MET A 495 -2.11 -18.25 -1.33
N ALA A 496 -0.86 -18.55 -1.67
CA ALA A 496 0.30 -18.06 -0.96
C ALA A 496 0.41 -16.53 -1.03
N GLY A 497 0.23 -15.93 -2.21
CA GLY A 497 0.21 -14.47 -2.38
C GLY A 497 -0.91 -13.79 -1.57
N ARG A 498 -2.11 -14.36 -1.59
CA ARG A 498 -3.26 -13.91 -0.80
C ARG A 498 -3.00 -14.02 0.70
N HIS A 499 -2.42 -15.14 1.14
CA HIS A 499 -2.07 -15.35 2.54
C HIS A 499 -1.05 -14.33 3.02
N PHE A 500 -0.01 -14.08 2.23
CA PHE A 500 1.00 -13.06 2.51
C PHE A 500 0.35 -11.69 2.66
N ALA A 501 -0.50 -11.31 1.70
CA ALA A 501 -1.21 -10.04 1.74
C ALA A 501 -2.03 -9.91 3.03
N HIS A 502 -2.89 -10.88 3.34
CA HIS A 502 -3.77 -10.82 4.49
C HIS A 502 -3.01 -10.76 5.82
N SER A 503 -1.91 -11.50 5.94
CA SER A 503 -1.17 -11.62 7.20
C SER A 503 -0.26 -10.41 7.49
N TYR A 504 0.16 -9.67 6.45
CA TYR A 504 1.25 -8.71 6.57
C TYR A 504 1.01 -7.36 5.89
N LEU A 505 0.14 -7.30 4.89
CA LEU A 505 -0.12 -6.06 4.14
C LEU A 505 -1.32 -5.27 4.65
N GLY A 506 -2.03 -5.74 5.68
CA GLY A 506 -3.03 -4.94 6.39
C GLY A 506 -2.41 -3.70 7.03
N HIS A 507 -3.21 -2.65 7.27
CA HIS A 507 -2.72 -1.32 7.67
C HIS A 507 -1.81 -1.36 8.90
N ASP A 508 -2.15 -2.14 9.93
CA ASP A 508 -1.31 -2.34 11.12
C ASP A 508 0.08 -2.91 10.78
N GLY A 509 0.16 -3.82 9.81
CA GLY A 509 1.44 -4.37 9.32
C GLY A 509 2.26 -3.31 8.59
N ILE A 510 1.60 -2.46 7.79
CA ILE A 510 2.23 -1.31 7.12
C ILE A 510 2.81 -0.32 8.14
N LEU A 511 2.02 0.04 9.15
CA LEU A 511 2.42 0.98 10.19
C LEU A 511 3.50 0.38 11.11
N LEU A 512 3.43 -0.91 11.42
CA LEU A 512 4.49 -1.61 12.15
C LEU A 512 5.82 -1.55 11.39
N TYR A 513 5.81 -1.80 10.07
CA TYR A 513 7.00 -1.63 9.24
C TYR A 513 7.57 -0.22 9.33
N LEU A 514 6.71 0.78 9.20
CA LEU A 514 7.10 2.18 9.28
C LEU A 514 7.71 2.54 10.64
N ASP A 515 7.12 2.10 11.77
CA ASP A 515 7.69 2.32 13.11
C ASP A 515 9.09 1.71 13.25
N ARG A 516 9.25 0.41 12.89
CA ARG A 516 10.54 -0.28 13.02
C ARG A 516 11.61 0.36 12.14
N LEU A 517 11.25 0.76 10.92
CA LEU A 517 12.14 1.47 10.03
C LEU A 517 12.61 2.79 10.64
N LEU A 518 11.70 3.62 11.14
CA LEU A 518 12.02 4.96 11.65
C LEU A 518 12.81 4.90 12.95
N ARG A 519 12.47 4.01 13.88
CA ARG A 519 13.25 3.83 15.12
C ARG A 519 14.65 3.34 14.83
N ARG A 520 14.79 2.41 13.88
CA ARG A 520 16.11 1.93 13.48
C ARG A 520 16.91 3.01 12.76
N TYR A 521 16.27 3.78 11.87
CA TYR A 521 16.86 4.93 11.22
C TYR A 521 17.40 5.95 12.24
N ALA A 522 16.57 6.34 13.22
CA ALA A 522 16.96 7.29 14.27
C ALA A 522 18.17 6.82 15.09
N ARG A 523 18.23 5.52 15.40
CA ARG A 523 19.32 4.93 16.19
C ARG A 523 20.62 4.80 15.39
N ASP A 524 20.53 4.30 14.16
CA ASP A 524 21.68 3.87 13.37
C ASP A 524 22.25 5.00 12.50
N HIS A 525 21.41 5.94 12.06
CA HIS A 525 21.73 6.92 11.01
C HIS A 525 21.56 8.39 11.39
N LEU A 526 21.07 8.71 12.60
CA LEU A 526 21.09 10.09 13.08
C LEU A 526 22.25 10.33 14.05
N GLU A 527 22.81 11.53 14.00
CA GLU A 527 23.67 12.03 15.06
C GLU A 527 22.87 12.13 16.37
N GLN A 528 23.51 11.76 17.48
CA GLN A 528 22.87 11.73 18.80
C GLN A 528 23.65 12.62 19.78
N PRO A 529 22.95 13.42 20.63
CA PRO A 529 21.50 13.59 20.67
C PRO A 529 20.98 14.40 19.48
N TRP A 530 19.79 14.05 18.96
CA TRP A 530 19.07 14.92 18.03
C TRP A 530 18.55 16.13 18.81
N PRO A 531 18.84 17.38 18.39
CA PRO A 531 18.47 18.54 19.19
C PRO A 531 16.96 18.81 19.15
N ASP A 532 16.41 19.21 20.30
CA ASP A 532 15.02 19.64 20.52
C ASP A 532 14.64 20.95 19.77
N GLU A 533 15.60 21.53 19.02
CA GLU A 533 15.72 22.90 18.49
C GLU A 533 16.39 23.90 19.45
N ALA A 534 17.49 24.49 18.97
CA ALA A 534 17.92 25.81 19.38
C ALA A 534 17.43 26.82 18.32
N GLY A 535 16.46 27.65 18.71
CA GLY A 535 16.31 29.06 18.27
C GLY A 535 15.86 29.35 16.83
N ASP A 536 14.55 29.46 16.62
CA ASP A 536 13.97 30.40 15.62
C ASP A 536 13.79 31.82 16.22
N ASP A 537 14.25 32.08 17.45
CA ASP A 537 14.22 33.38 18.13
C ASP A 537 15.66 33.91 18.41
N GLU A 538 16.40 34.35 17.39
CA GLU A 538 17.47 35.37 17.50
C GLU A 538 18.04 35.75 16.11
N ALA A 539 17.19 36.30 15.25
CA ALA A 539 17.60 37.12 14.11
C ALA A 539 16.82 38.45 14.17
N GLY A 540 17.10 39.23 15.20
CA GLY A 540 16.43 40.50 15.48
C GLY A 540 17.10 41.26 16.61
N GLY A 541 18.39 41.58 16.44
CA GLY A 541 19.16 42.50 17.27
C GLY A 541 19.96 43.43 16.39
#